data_AF-A0AAE0MEH7-F1
#
_entry.id   AF-A0AAE0MEH7-F1
#
_cell.length_a   1.000
_cell.length_b   1.000
_cell.length_c   1.000
_cell.angle_alpha   90.00
_cell.angle_beta   90.00
_cell.angle_gamma   90.00
#
_symmetry.space_group_name_H-M   'P 1'
#
loop_
_entity.id
_entity.type
_entity.pdbx_description
1 polymer ?
#
loop_
_entity_poly.entity_id
_entity_poly.type
_entity_poly.pdbx_seq_one_letter_code
_entity_poly.pdbx_strand_id
1 'polypeptide(L)' 'MHLTSILARAIGALYLATSCHAWAKDGNGVWVANNVWYSINGNAVHEACTQKDTTNFKTSGYCAYWLDAQGHKFEGGE' A
#
# COMPACT_ATOMS: atom_id res chain seq x y z
N MET A 1 -38.87 6.22 7.55
CA MET A 1 -37.64 5.39 7.43
C MET A 1 -36.73 6.05 6.38
N HIS A 2 -35.96 7.08 6.75
CA HIS A 2 -35.07 7.76 5.78
C HIS A 2 -33.73 8.24 6.36
N LEU A 3 -33.53 8.13 7.68
CA LEU A 3 -32.30 8.54 8.36
C LEU A 3 -31.26 7.41 8.48
N THR A 4 -31.68 6.15 8.33
CA THR A 4 -30.81 4.97 8.44
C THR A 4 -30.01 4.70 7.16
N SER A 5 -30.46 5.19 6.01
CA SER A 5 -29.81 4.94 4.71
C SER A 5 -28.61 5.87 4.43
N ILE A 6 -28.52 7.01 5.10
CA ILE A 6 -27.44 7.99 4.87
C ILE A 6 -26.17 7.58 5.63
N LEU A 7 -26.33 7.06 6.86
CA LEU A 7 -25.21 6.59 7.69
C LEU A 7 -24.51 5.36 7.11
N ALA A 8 -25.23 4.45 6.46
CA ALA A 8 -24.64 3.26 5.85
C ALA A 8 -23.68 3.57 4.69
N ARG A 9 -23.85 4.71 4.00
CA ARG A 9 -23.01 5.09 2.85
C ARG A 9 -21.74 5.83 3.26
N ALA A 10 -21.77 6.56 4.39
CA ALA A 10 -20.61 7.27 4.90
C ALA A 10 -19.55 6.31 5.50
N ILE A 11 -19.98 5.18 6.05
CA ILE A 11 -19.08 4.20 6.68
C ILE A 11 -18.28 3.43 5.61
N GLY A 12 -18.85 3.16 4.43
CA GLY A 12 -18.15 2.47 3.34
C GLY A 12 -17.00 3.26 2.70
N ALA A 13 -17.02 4.59 2.80
CA ALA A 13 -15.95 5.44 2.26
C ALA A 13 -14.73 5.53 3.20
N LEU A 14 -14.92 5.30 4.51
CA LEU A 14 -13.83 5.39 5.49
C LEU A 14 -13.01 4.10 5.62
N TYR A 15 -13.52 2.96 5.16
CA TYR A 15 -12.79 1.69 5.16
C TYR A 15 -11.89 1.48 3.93
N LEU A 16 -12.03 2.28 2.87
CA LEU A 16 -11.11 2.24 1.73
C LEU A 16 -9.88 3.15 1.88
N ALA A 17 -9.82 3.98 2.92
CA ALA A 17 -8.68 4.87 3.14
C ALA A 17 -7.49 4.20 3.83
N THR A 18 -7.66 2.99 4.40
CA THR A 18 -6.56 2.23 5.01
C THR A 18 -5.65 1.53 3.99
N SER A 19 -5.96 1.65 2.70
CA SER A 19 -5.18 1.05 1.61
C SER A 19 -4.99 2.03 0.45
N CYS A 20 -4.96 3.34 0.72
CA CYS A 20 -4.32 4.29 -0.19
C CYS A 20 -2.81 4.06 -0.10
N HIS A 21 -2.37 2.94 -0.63
CA HIS A 21 -0.97 2.60 -0.76
C HIS A 21 -0.33 3.72 -1.59
N ALA A 22 0.60 4.47 -1.00
CA ALA A 22 1.18 5.66 -1.66
C ALA A 22 2.23 5.21 -2.67
N TRP A 23 1.79 4.50 -3.70
CA TRP A 23 2.62 4.10 -4.82
C TRP A 23 2.87 5.30 -5.72
N ALA A 24 4.13 5.66 -5.88
CA ALA A 24 4.59 6.63 -6.86
C ALA A 24 5.46 5.91 -7.89
N LYS A 25 5.50 6.42 -9.13
CA LYS A 25 6.53 6.00 -10.08
C LYS A 25 7.77 6.86 -9.88
N ASP A 26 8.93 6.24 -9.81
CA ASP A 26 10.20 6.95 -9.89
C ASP A 26 10.49 7.44 -11.33
N GLY A 27 11.61 8.15 -11.50
CA GLY A 27 12.04 8.64 -12.82
C GLY A 27 12.36 7.55 -13.85
N ASN A 28 12.52 6.29 -13.42
CA ASN A 28 12.76 5.14 -14.30
C ASN A 28 11.48 4.33 -14.57
N GLY A 29 10.34 4.74 -14.02
CA GLY A 29 9.04 4.08 -14.18
C GLY A 29 8.80 2.91 -13.23
N VAL A 30 9.67 2.70 -12.24
CA VAL A 30 9.51 1.71 -11.17
C VAL A 30 8.47 2.21 -10.17
N TRP A 31 7.54 1.33 -9.78
CA TRP A 31 6.59 1.62 -8.73
C TRP A 31 7.27 1.49 -7.36
N VAL A 32 7.29 2.60 -6.62
CA VAL A 32 7.88 2.73 -5.28
C VAL A 32 6.77 3.03 -4.29
N ALA A 33 6.65 2.23 -3.23
CA ALA A 33 5.65 2.43 -2.17
C ALA A 33 6.25 3.12 -0.93
N ASN A 34 5.45 3.30 0.11
CA ASN A 34 5.98 3.68 1.42
C ASN A 34 6.71 2.52 2.09
N ASN A 35 7.65 2.85 2.98
CA ASN A 35 8.27 1.89 3.89
C ASN A 35 7.36 1.60 5.09
N VAL A 36 6.23 0.94 4.84
CA VAL A 36 5.25 0.58 5.86
C VAL A 36 5.08 -0.93 5.88
N TRP A 37 5.01 -1.50 7.08
CA TRP A 37 4.75 -2.92 7.27
C TRP A 37 3.25 -3.18 7.47
N TYR A 38 2.74 -4.19 6.78
CA TYR A 38 1.39 -4.72 6.94
C TYR A 38 1.42 -6.17 7.41
N SER A 39 0.39 -6.57 8.17
CA SER A 39 0.13 -7.98 8.44
C SER A 39 -0.85 -8.52 7.42
N ILE A 40 -0.38 -9.34 6.48
CA ILE A 40 -1.18 -9.95 5.42
C ILE A 40 -1.14 -11.46 5.61
N ASN A 41 -2.30 -12.07 5.85
CA ASN A 41 -2.41 -13.52 6.13
C ASN A 41 -1.46 -14.01 7.24
N GLY A 42 -1.21 -13.17 8.26
CA GLY A 42 -0.29 -13.50 9.37
C GLY A 42 1.20 -13.26 9.08
N ASN A 43 1.56 -12.80 7.87
CA ASN A 43 2.93 -12.46 7.51
C ASN A 43 3.14 -10.96 7.63
N ALA A 44 4.30 -10.54 8.16
CA ALA A 44 4.74 -9.16 8.09
C ALA A 44 5.32 -8.91 6.69
N VAL A 45 4.75 -7.96 5.97
CA VAL A 45 5.08 -7.66 4.57
C VAL A 45 5.26 -6.16 4.42
N HIS A 46 6.35 -5.70 3.82
CA HIS A 46 6.43 -4.29 3.42
C HIS A 46 5.45 -3.99 2.30
N GLU A 47 4.83 -2.81 2.36
CA GLU A 47 3.89 -2.30 1.34
C GLU A 47 4.46 -2.44 -0.07
N ALA A 48 5.75 -2.14 -0.24
CA ALA A 48 6.49 -2.23 -1.49
C ALA A 48 6.59 -3.63 -2.10
N CYS A 49 6.36 -4.68 -1.32
CA CYS A 49 6.28 -6.05 -1.83
C CYS A 49 4.88 -6.48 -2.22
N THR A 50 3.87 -5.65 -1.96
CA THR A 50 2.51 -5.91 -2.42
C THR A 50 2.37 -5.57 -3.91
N GLN A 51 1.44 -6.22 -4.61
CA GLN A 51 1.01 -5.71 -5.91
C GLN A 51 0.05 -4.55 -5.67
N LYS A 52 0.25 -3.44 -6.37
CA LYS A 52 -0.56 -2.23 -6.27
C LYS A 52 -2.06 -2.57 -6.23
N ASP A 53 -2.76 -2.00 -5.24
CA ASP A 53 -4.20 -2.15 -4.99
C ASP A 53 -4.65 -3.59 -4.67
N THR A 54 -3.75 -4.47 -4.19
CA THR A 54 -4.09 -5.84 -3.80
C THR A 54 -3.51 -6.23 -2.45
N THR A 55 -4.03 -7.30 -1.85
CA THR A 55 -3.41 -7.98 -0.71
C THR A 55 -2.41 -9.07 -1.14
N ASN A 56 -2.11 -9.18 -2.44
CA ASN A 56 -1.13 -10.13 -2.91
C ASN A 56 0.26 -9.55 -2.69
N PHE A 57 1.13 -10.32 -2.05
CA PHE A 57 2.52 -9.94 -1.88
C PHE A 57 3.44 -10.92 -2.59
N LYS A 58 4.52 -10.38 -3.11
CA LYS A 58 5.60 -11.17 -3.70
C LYS A 58 6.40 -11.78 -2.56
N THR A 59 6.63 -13.09 -2.62
CA THR A 59 7.57 -13.79 -1.74
C THR A 59 9.00 -13.78 -2.27
N SER A 60 9.20 -13.22 -3.47
CA SER A 60 10.50 -13.08 -4.12
C SER A 60 10.42 -12.02 -5.23
N GLY A 61 11.50 -11.28 -5.47
CA GLY A 61 11.62 -10.27 -6.51
C GLY A 61 11.84 -8.86 -5.96
N TYR A 62 11.91 -7.88 -6.86
CA TYR A 62 12.18 -6.47 -6.51
C TYR A 62 11.00 -5.83 -5.77
N CYS A 63 11.26 -5.40 -4.54
CA CYS A 63 10.44 -4.49 -3.76
C CYS A 63 11.14 -3.13 -3.68
N ALA A 64 10.39 -2.05 -3.88
CA ALA A 64 10.93 -0.69 -3.83
C ALA A 64 10.12 0.22 -2.91
N TYR A 65 10.78 0.82 -1.91
CA TYR A 65 10.19 1.80 -1.01
C TYR A 65 11.07 3.02 -0.76
N TRP A 66 10.46 4.15 -0.44
CA TRP A 66 11.16 5.36 -0.02
C TRP A 66 11.79 5.17 1.37
N LEU A 67 13.09 5.45 1.48
CA LEU A 67 13.84 5.44 2.73
C LEU A 67 13.66 6.75 3.50
N ASP A 68 13.52 7.86 2.78
CA ASP A 68 13.39 9.20 3.36
C ASP A 68 12.71 10.20 2.43
N ALA A 69 12.49 11.42 2.93
CA ALA A 69 11.85 12.50 2.21
C ALA A 69 12.77 13.17 1.16
N GLN A 70 14.06 12.81 1.12
CA GLN A 70 15.03 13.28 0.13
C GLN A 70 14.97 12.47 -1.17
N GLY A 71 14.14 11.42 -1.20
CA GLY A 71 13.95 10.58 -2.39
C GLY A 71 14.96 9.43 -2.48
N HIS A 72 15.66 9.10 -1.39
CA HIS A 72 16.38 7.84 -1.36
C HIS A 72 15.39 6.68 -1.31
N LYS A 73 15.72 5.60 -2.01
CA LYS A 73 14.87 4.41 -2.11
C LYS A 73 15.68 3.14 -1.89
N PHE A 74 15.05 2.16 -1.25
CA PHE A 74 15.51 0.78 -1.29
C PHE A 74 14.95 0.13 -2.54
N GLU A 75 15.75 -0.66 -3.24
CA GLU A 75 15.29 -1.53 -4.32
C GLU A 75 16.02 -2.87 -4.24
N GLY A 76 15.31 -3.94 -3.91
CA GLY A 76 15.94 -5.23 -3.70
C GLY A 76 14.95 -6.35 -3.38
N GLY A 77 15.46 -7.56 -3.24
CA GLY A 77 14.69 -8.68 -2.71
C GLY A 77 14.61 -8.62 -1.19
N GLU A 78 13.46 -9.03 -0.65
CA GLU A 78 13.26 -9.27 0.78
C GLU A 78 13.55 -10.71 1.19
#